data_AF-A0A2V4TGB0-F1
#
_entry.id   AF-A0A2V4TGB0-F1
#
_cell.length_a   1.000
_cell.length_b   1.000
_cell.length_c   1.000
_cell.angle_alpha   90.00
_cell.angle_beta   90.00
_cell.angle_gamma   90.00
#
_symmetry.space_group_name_H-M   'P 1'
#
loop_
_entity.id
_entity.type
_entity.pdbx_description
1 polymer ?
#
loop_
_entity_poly.entity_id
_entity_poly.type
_entity_poly.pdbx_seq_one_letter_code
_entity_poly.pdbx_strand_id
1 'polypeptide(L)'
;MAQQQTAKTISAEDTLKRVNTVRYVFLAALMTVPILGMLIGAFLAIRTVAIIFARSGQLAKDLGLAVGTIVVGFAGMFVAVWGLTSGHGVLALIADFLLNFWILRGVVFGRLAHIYTAPAA
;
A
#
# COMPACT_ATOMS: atom_id res chain seq x y z
N MET A 1 -42.13 -10.79 -44.27
CA MET A 1 -40.71 -11.15 -44.50
C MET A 1 -39.88 -9.88 -44.46
N ALA A 2 -38.69 -9.95 -43.83
CA ALA A 2 -37.65 -8.91 -43.70
C ALA A 2 -38.06 -7.67 -42.88
N GLN A 3 -37.32 -7.15 -41.89
CA GLN A 3 -35.95 -7.36 -41.42
C GLN A 3 -35.92 -6.85 -39.96
N GLN A 4 -36.04 -7.77 -39.01
CA GLN A 4 -35.73 -7.52 -37.60
C GLN A 4 -34.39 -8.21 -37.34
N GLN A 5 -33.25 -7.56 -37.62
CA GLN A 5 -31.91 -8.03 -37.21
C GLN A 5 -30.79 -7.04 -37.57
N THR A 6 -30.91 -5.78 -37.15
CA THR A 6 -29.80 -4.80 -37.30
C THR A 6 -29.58 -4.01 -36.02
N ALA A 7 -29.51 -4.69 -34.87
CA ALA A 7 -29.40 -4.01 -33.56
C ALA A 7 -28.53 -4.70 -32.49
N LYS A 8 -27.80 -5.80 -32.79
CA LYS A 8 -27.08 -6.56 -31.74
C LYS A 8 -25.67 -7.05 -32.11
N THR A 9 -24.98 -6.32 -32.98
CA THR A 9 -23.56 -6.59 -33.29
C THR A 9 -22.74 -5.31 -33.17
N ILE A 10 -22.81 -4.63 -32.01
CA ILE A 10 -21.58 -4.05 -31.50
C ILE A 10 -20.72 -5.27 -31.21
N SER A 11 -19.70 -5.51 -32.04
CA SER A 11 -18.93 -6.75 -32.05
C SER A 11 -18.54 -7.11 -30.62
N ALA A 12 -18.77 -8.37 -30.22
CA ALA A 12 -18.35 -8.86 -28.92
C ALA A 12 -16.85 -8.57 -28.69
N GLU A 13 -16.05 -8.48 -29.75
CA GLU A 13 -14.64 -8.06 -29.72
C GLU A 13 -14.44 -6.59 -29.31
N ASP A 14 -15.29 -5.68 -29.77
CA ASP A 14 -15.21 -4.26 -29.39
C ASP A 14 -15.63 -4.06 -27.93
N THR A 15 -16.59 -4.86 -27.46
CA THR A 15 -17.01 -4.86 -26.06
C THR A 15 -15.91 -5.45 -25.17
N LEU A 16 -15.29 -6.56 -25.57
CA LEU A 16 -14.15 -7.16 -24.88
C LEU A 16 -12.92 -6.24 -24.87
N LYS A 17 -12.64 -5.53 -25.97
CA LYS A 17 -11.58 -4.50 -26.01
C LYS A 17 -11.86 -3.37 -25.03
N ARG A 18 -13.08 -2.83 -25.00
CA ARG A 18 -13.46 -1.76 -24.06
C ARG A 18 -13.37 -2.23 -22.60
N VAL A 19 -13.85 -3.43 -22.30
CA VAL A 19 -13.75 -4.02 -20.95
C VAL A 19 -12.29 -4.23 -20.55
N ASN A 20 -11.44 -4.72 -21.45
CA ASN A 20 -10.01 -4.86 -21.19
C ASN A 20 -9.33 -3.50 -20.99
N THR A 21 -9.62 -2.49 -21.81
CA THR A 21 -9.07 -1.14 -21.63
C THR A 21 -9.48 -0.53 -20.28
N VAL A 22 -10.75 -0.65 -19.89
CA VAL A 22 -11.23 -0.18 -18.58
C VAL A 22 -10.54 -0.94 -17.45
N ARG A 23 -10.36 -2.26 -17.59
CA ARG A 23 -9.64 -3.09 -16.60
C ARG A 23 -8.17 -2.69 -16.46
N TYR A 24 -7.48 -2.40 -17.57
CA TYR A 24 -6.09 -1.93 -17.55
C TYR A 24 -5.96 -0.53 -16.94
N VAL A 25 -6.85 0.40 -17.29
CA VAL A 25 -6.87 1.75 -16.70
C VAL A 25 -7.16 1.68 -15.20
N PHE A 26 -8.09 0.81 -14.79
CA PHE A 26 -8.40 0.59 -13.38
C PHE A 26 -7.24 -0.06 -12.62
N LEU A 27 -6.59 -1.08 -13.18
CA LEU A 27 -5.37 -1.68 -12.60
C LEU A 27 -4.22 -0.68 -12.51
N ALA A 28 -4.04 0.18 -13.53
CA ALA A 28 -3.03 1.23 -13.51
C ALA A 28 -3.31 2.27 -12.42
N ALA A 29 -4.57 2.69 -12.26
CA ALA A 29 -4.99 3.57 -11.18
C ALA A 29 -4.85 2.91 -9.79
N LEU A 30 -5.12 1.61 -9.67
CA LEU A 30 -4.91 0.86 -8.43
C LEU A 30 -3.42 0.73 -8.09
N MET A 31 -2.54 0.65 -9.08
CA MET A 31 -1.08 0.57 -8.88
C MET A 31 -0.46 1.89 -8.37
N THR A 32 -1.10 3.04 -8.57
CA THR A 32 -0.56 4.32 -8.04
C THR A 32 -0.72 4.44 -6.52
N VAL A 33 -1.75 3.80 -5.95
CA VAL A 33 -2.03 3.85 -4.51
C VAL A 33 -0.90 3.22 -3.66
N PRO A 34 -0.43 1.99 -3.95
CA PRO A 34 0.75 1.43 -3.27
C PRO A 34 2.01 2.27 -3.43
N ILE A 35 2.22 2.89 -4.60
CA ILE A 35 3.41 3.72 -4.86
C ILE A 35 3.38 4.99 -3.99
N LEU A 36 2.25 5.68 -3.91
CA LEU A 36 2.09 6.84 -3.03
C LEU A 36 2.19 6.44 -1.56
N GLY A 37 1.59 5.31 -1.18
CA GLY A 37 1.72 4.73 0.16
C GLY A 37 3.19 4.46 0.52
N MET A 38 3.98 3.92 -0.41
CA MET A 38 5.41 3.66 -0.23
C MET A 38 6.20 4.96 -0.02
N LEU A 39 5.96 6.00 -0.81
CA LEU A 39 6.65 7.28 -0.66
C LEU A 39 6.36 7.93 0.69
N ILE A 40 5.09 7.93 1.12
CA ILE A 40 4.68 8.45 2.42
C ILE A 40 5.28 7.61 3.55
N GLY A 41 5.22 6.28 3.44
CA GLY A 41 5.80 5.35 4.40
C GLY A 41 7.31 5.51 4.56
N ALA A 42 8.03 5.67 3.45
CA ALA A 42 9.47 5.91 3.45
C ALA A 42 9.83 7.23 4.15
N PHE A 43 9.08 8.31 3.86
CA PHE A 43 9.29 9.60 4.52
C PHE A 43 9.05 9.51 6.03
N LEU A 44 7.98 8.83 6.45
CA LEU A 44 7.67 8.58 7.86
C LEU A 44 8.75 7.72 8.53
N ALA A 45 9.26 6.69 7.86
CA ALA A 45 10.32 5.83 8.37
C ALA A 45 11.61 6.62 8.61
N ILE A 46 12.07 7.40 7.63
CA ILE A 46 13.26 8.25 7.75
C ILE A 46 13.10 9.24 8.91
N ARG A 47 11.94 9.91 8.97
CA ARG A 47 11.63 10.85 10.07
C ARG A 47 11.65 10.15 11.43
N THR A 48 11.07 8.96 11.53
CA THR A 48 11.01 8.18 12.78
C THR A 48 12.41 7.78 13.23
N VAL A 49 13.25 7.29 12.31
CA VAL A 49 14.66 6.96 12.60
C VAL A 49 15.42 8.19 13.10
N ALA A 50 15.28 9.34 12.44
CA ALA A 50 15.93 10.59 12.88
C ALA A 50 15.49 11.00 14.30
N ILE A 51 14.20 10.86 14.64
CA ILE A 51 13.68 11.15 15.98
C ILE A 51 14.23 10.16 17.01
N ILE A 52 14.34 8.87 16.68
CA ILE A 52 14.95 7.86 17.56
C ILE A 52 16.39 8.25 17.89
N PHE A 53 17.19 8.64 16.90
CA PHE A 53 18.58 9.08 17.14
C PHE A 53 18.66 10.32 18.04
N ALA A 54 17.71 11.26 17.91
CA ALA A 54 17.73 12.50 18.68
C ALA A 54 17.16 12.38 20.10
N ARG A 55 16.25 11.43 20.35
CA ARG A 55 15.41 11.43 21.57
C ARG A 55 15.33 10.09 22.31
N SER A 56 15.80 8.99 21.72
CA SER A 56 15.66 7.68 22.38
C SER A 56 16.78 7.44 23.40
N GLY A 57 16.40 7.21 24.65
CA GLY A 57 17.29 6.68 25.69
C GLY A 57 17.60 5.18 25.53
N GLN A 58 16.93 4.47 24.63
CA GLN A 58 17.12 3.04 24.35
C GLN A 58 17.31 2.80 22.83
N LEU A 59 18.29 3.51 22.26
CA LEU A 59 18.50 3.61 20.82
C LEU A 59 18.52 2.26 20.09
N ALA A 60 19.26 1.27 20.60
CA ALA A 60 19.37 -0.05 19.95
C ALA A 60 18.02 -0.79 19.85
N LYS A 61 17.18 -0.69 20.89
CA LYS A 61 15.86 -1.36 20.94
C LYS A 61 14.87 -0.65 20.02
N ASP A 62 14.80 0.67 20.10
CA ASP A 62 13.86 1.47 19.31
C ASP A 62 14.23 1.44 17.82
N LEU A 63 15.53 1.52 17.49
CA LEU A 63 16.02 1.38 16.14
C LEU A 63 15.79 -0.04 15.60
N GLY A 64 16.05 -1.09 16.41
CA GLY A 64 15.75 -2.46 16.02
C GLY A 64 14.27 -2.69 15.74
N LEU A 65 13.39 -2.10 16.55
CA LEU A 65 11.94 -2.13 16.32
C LEU A 65 11.56 -1.40 15.03
N ALA A 66 12.10 -0.19 14.81
CA ALA A 66 11.82 0.60 13.61
C ALA A 66 12.29 -0.14 12.33
N VAL A 67 13.52 -0.65 12.33
CA VAL A 67 14.07 -1.42 11.19
C VAL A 67 13.26 -2.69 10.96
N GLY A 68 12.93 -3.45 12.00
CA GLY A 68 12.10 -4.66 11.87
C GLY A 68 10.72 -4.34 11.29
N THR A 69 10.14 -3.21 11.69
CA THR A 69 8.84 -2.77 11.18
C THR A 69 8.90 -2.32 9.72
N ILE A 70 10.00 -1.66 9.31
CA ILE A 70 10.25 -1.31 7.91
C ILE A 70 10.36 -2.59 7.07
N VAL A 71 11.10 -3.61 7.53
CA VAL A 71 11.24 -4.88 6.82
C VAL A 71 9.89 -5.58 6.66
N VAL A 72 9.06 -5.62 7.71
CA VAL A 72 7.71 -6.18 7.64
C VAL A 72 6.81 -5.40 6.67
N GLY A 73 6.85 -4.06 6.72
CA GLY A 73 6.12 -3.21 5.77
C GLY A 73 6.55 -3.46 4.32
N PHE A 74 7.85 -3.59 4.08
CA PHE A 74 8.39 -3.88 2.74
C PHE A 74 7.99 -5.27 2.24
N ALA A 75 8.02 -6.28 3.11
CA ALA A 75 7.55 -7.63 2.79
C ALA A 75 6.05 -7.64 2.47
N GLY A 76 5.24 -6.90 3.23
CA GLY A 76 3.82 -6.72 2.95
C GLY A 76 3.53 -6.11 1.58
N MET A 77 4.36 -5.15 1.17
CA MET A 77 4.26 -4.52 -0.14
C MET A 77 4.49 -5.52 -1.28
N PHE A 78 5.46 -6.44 -1.15
CA PHE A 78 5.65 -7.53 -2.12
C PHE A 78 4.42 -8.43 -2.24
N VAL A 79 3.80 -8.76 -1.11
CA VAL A 79 2.55 -9.55 -1.09
C VAL A 79 1.41 -8.78 -1.75
N ALA A 80 1.31 -7.47 -1.53
CA ALA A 80 0.31 -6.62 -2.15
C ALA A 80 0.49 -6.52 -3.68
N VAL A 81 1.74 -6.33 -4.14
CA VAL A 81 2.07 -6.31 -5.57
C VAL A 81 1.76 -7.66 -6.22
N TRP A 82 2.11 -8.77 -5.57
CA TRP A 82 1.77 -10.12 -6.03
C TRP A 82 0.26 -10.34 -6.12
N GLY A 83 -0.50 -9.86 -5.13
CA GLY A 83 -1.96 -9.94 -5.13
C GLY A 83 -2.60 -9.10 -6.25
N LEU A 84 -2.03 -7.95 -6.58
CA LEU A 84 -2.43 -7.11 -7.71
C LEU A 84 -2.20 -7.81 -9.05
N THR A 85 -1.06 -8.47 -9.25
CA THR A 85 -0.74 -9.18 -10.50
C THR A 85 -1.51 -10.50 -10.64
N SER A 86 -1.88 -11.15 -9.54
CA SER A 86 -2.62 -12.42 -9.51
C SER A 86 -4.14 -12.27 -9.62
N GLY A 87 -4.65 -11.07 -9.94
CA GLY A 87 -6.08 -10.80 -10.11
C GLY A 87 -6.87 -10.57 -8.81
N HIS A 88 -6.20 -10.53 -7.66
CA HIS A 88 -6.80 -10.31 -6.34
C HIS A 88 -6.54 -8.88 -5.81
N GLY A 89 -6.51 -7.90 -6.70
CA GLY A 89 -6.04 -6.54 -6.39
C GLY A 89 -6.77 -5.84 -5.24
N VAL A 90 -8.08 -6.07 -5.08
CA VAL A 90 -8.86 -5.48 -3.96
C VAL A 90 -8.46 -6.09 -2.62
N LEU A 91 -8.31 -7.42 -2.54
CA LEU A 91 -7.86 -8.09 -1.33
C LEU A 91 -6.43 -7.71 -0.98
N ALA A 92 -5.58 -7.56 -1.99
CA ALA A 92 -4.20 -7.10 -1.83
C ALA A 92 -4.14 -5.70 -1.21
N LEU A 93 -5.00 -4.78 -1.66
CA LEU A 93 -5.10 -3.44 -1.08
C LEU A 93 -5.66 -3.44 0.35
N ILE A 94 -6.65 -4.28 0.65
CA ILE A 94 -7.18 -4.40 2.01
C ILE A 94 -6.10 -4.94 2.95
N ALA A 95 -5.35 -5.97 2.53
CA ALA A 95 -4.25 -6.52 3.30
C ALA A 95 -3.14 -5.49 3.54
N ASP A 96 -2.76 -4.73 2.51
CA ASP A 96 -1.79 -3.65 2.61
C ASP A 96 -2.26 -2.55 3.55
N PHE A 97 -3.52 -2.13 3.45
CA PHE A 97 -4.09 -1.12 4.34
C PHE A 97 -4.12 -1.58 5.81
N LEU A 98 -4.53 -2.83 6.06
CA LEU A 98 -4.56 -3.40 7.41
C LEU A 98 -3.16 -3.54 8.01
N LEU A 99 -2.16 -3.92 7.20
CA LEU A 99 -0.78 -3.99 7.64
C LEU A 99 -0.24 -2.60 8.00
N ASN A 100 -0.44 -1.61 7.14
CA ASN A 100 -0.03 -0.23 7.39
C ASN A 100 -0.74 0.34 8.63
N PHE A 101 -2.03 0.06 8.80
CA PHE A 101 -2.78 0.46 9.99
C PHE A 101 -2.22 -0.20 11.26
N TRP A 102 -1.91 -1.49 11.21
CA TRP A 102 -1.31 -2.22 12.33
C TRP A 102 0.08 -1.66 12.70
N ILE A 103 0.92 -1.35 11.71
CA ILE A 103 2.23 -0.71 11.90
C ILE A 103 2.06 0.63 12.61
N LEU A 104 1.18 1.50 12.10
CA LEU A 104 0.94 2.81 12.70
C LEU A 104 0.39 2.70 14.12
N ARG A 105 -0.64 1.89 14.34
CA ARG A 105 -1.29 1.74 15.65
C ARG A 105 -0.39 1.03 16.67
N GLY A 106 0.21 -0.09 16.29
CA GLY A 106 0.95 -0.96 17.20
C GLY A 106 2.39 -0.50 17.44
N VAL A 107 3.07 -0.05 16.39
CA VAL A 107 4.48 0.34 16.48
C VAL A 107 4.61 1.83 16.71
N VAL A 108 4.15 2.67 15.78
CA VAL A 108 4.41 4.12 15.83
C VAL A 108 3.71 4.79 17.01
N PHE A 109 2.40 4.58 17.17
CA PHE A 109 1.60 5.15 18.26
C PHE A 109 1.55 4.28 19.52
N GLY A 110 2.09 3.06 19.48
CA GLY A 110 2.14 2.17 20.63
C GLY A 110 3.53 2.18 21.25
N ARG A 111 4.44 1.40 20.64
CA ARG A 111 5.77 1.16 21.20
C ARG A 111 6.77 2.29 21.02
N LEU A 112 6.58 3.15 20.02
CA LEU A 112 7.44 4.30 19.76
C LEU A 112 6.81 5.60 20.24
N ALA A 113 5.62 5.60 20.86
CA ALA A 113 4.96 6.85 21.25
C ALA A 113 5.82 7.72 22.18
N HIS A 114 6.63 7.10 23.04
CA HIS A 114 7.50 7.80 23.99
C HIS A 114 8.53 8.71 23.33
N ILE A 115 8.99 8.41 22.12
CA ILE A 115 9.99 9.24 21.41
C ILE A 115 9.37 10.56 20.92
N TYR A 116 8.05 10.60 20.72
CA TYR A 116 7.34 11.79 20.27
C TYR A 116 6.95 12.72 21.42
N THR A 117 6.81 12.17 22.63
CA THR A 117 6.50 12.93 23.85
C THR A 117 7.73 13.31 24.66
N ALA A 118 8.88 12.68 24.41
CA ALA A 118 10.13 13.01 25.08
C ALA A 118 10.61 14.42 24.68
N PRO A 119 11.04 15.26 25.65
CA PRO A 119 11.70 16.52 25.35
C PRO A 119 12.97 16.24 24.53
N ALA A 120 13.28 17.11 23.56
CA ALA A 120 14.52 16.99 22.81
C ALA A 120 15.70 17.14 23.78
N ALA A 121 16.64 16.19 23.72
CA ALA A 121 17.89 16.24 24.47
C ALA A 121 18.84 17.30 23.88
#